data_AF-A0A7C7LQZ3-F1
#
_entry.id   AF-A0A7C7LQZ3-F1
#
_cell.length_a   1.000
_cell.length_b   1.000
_cell.length_c   1.000
_cell.angle_alpha   90.00
_cell.angle_beta   90.00
_cell.angle_gamma   90.00
#
_symmetry.space_group_name_H-M   'P 1'
#
loop_
_entity.id
_entity.type
_entity.pdbx_description
1 polymer ?
#
loop_
_entity_poly.entity_id
_entity_poly.type
_entity_poly.pdbx_seq_one_letter_code
_entity_poly.pdbx_strand_id
1 'polypeptide(L)'
;MSELMVSGADGAVHPFLRGILTRSLQSTGLSFDEAYAVADQVRNTLVAKGTVTSEALRSVVVQCLESGFGQERVHAYHMVLERRGRIRFRRRDNELDWFSRRLHQKRLERCGLPIDTASELAQAVYQEFVASKSYEVRSGEIDRVTLDLLEKELGGEFAERYRSWSRFDRGDGILVLLCGGAPGVGKSTLAAEIATRLDIVRTQSTDMLREIMREMVPAALVPELHGSSFDVNLSVDSKG
;
A
#
# COMPACT_ATOMS: atom_id res chain seq x y z
N MET A 1 -38.45 21.98 -7.50
CA MET A 1 -37.25 22.03 -6.64
C MET A 1 -36.05 21.97 -7.57
N SER A 2 -35.20 23.00 -7.58
CA SER A 2 -34.02 23.07 -8.44
C SER A 2 -32.96 22.10 -7.91
N GLU A 3 -32.53 21.14 -8.73
CA GLU A 3 -31.51 20.18 -8.34
C GLU A 3 -30.13 20.78 -8.63
N LEU A 4 -29.27 20.84 -7.60
CA LEU A 4 -27.90 21.33 -7.76
C LEU A 4 -27.06 20.22 -8.41
N MET A 5 -26.40 20.55 -9.52
CA MET A 5 -25.53 19.66 -10.28
C MET A 5 -24.07 20.10 -10.14
N VAL A 6 -23.15 19.13 -10.13
CA VAL A 6 -21.71 19.34 -10.01
C VAL A 6 -21.02 18.74 -11.22
N SER A 7 -20.24 19.54 -11.96
CA SER A 7 -19.39 19.07 -13.05
C SER A 7 -17.97 18.74 -12.56
N GLY A 8 -17.50 17.55 -12.92
CA GLY A 8 -16.11 17.09 -12.76
C GLY A 8 -15.18 17.66 -13.83
N ALA A 9 -13.87 17.51 -13.63
CA ALA A 9 -12.85 17.94 -14.59
C ALA A 9 -12.84 17.09 -15.89
N ASP A 10 -13.44 15.91 -15.83
CA ASP A 10 -13.69 14.98 -16.94
C ASP A 10 -14.98 15.31 -17.73
N GLY A 11 -15.70 16.36 -17.34
CA GLY A 11 -16.97 16.77 -17.95
C GLY A 11 -18.18 15.98 -17.47
N ALA A 12 -18.02 15.00 -16.58
CA ALA A 12 -19.14 14.26 -15.99
C ALA A 12 -19.95 15.17 -15.06
N VAL A 13 -21.28 15.10 -15.14
CA VAL A 13 -22.18 15.90 -14.30
C VAL A 13 -22.96 14.98 -13.37
N HIS A 14 -22.91 15.28 -12.08
CA HIS A 14 -23.56 14.48 -11.04
C HIS A 14 -24.41 15.37 -10.12
N PRO A 15 -25.51 14.85 -9.56
CA PRO A 15 -26.28 15.56 -8.56
C PRO A 15 -25.42 15.79 -7.31
N PHE A 16 -25.56 16.97 -6.72
CA PHE A 16 -24.93 17.29 -5.45
C PHE A 16 -25.58 16.47 -4.32
N LEU A 17 -24.82 15.54 -3.76
CA LEU A 17 -25.27 14.70 -2.66
C LEU A 17 -24.76 15.23 -1.32
N ARG A 18 -25.67 15.83 -0.55
CA ARG A 18 -25.39 16.39 0.80
C ARG A 18 -24.67 15.40 1.70
N GLY A 19 -25.14 14.16 1.75
CA GLY A 19 -24.55 13.12 2.62
C GLY A 19 -23.10 12.73 2.26
N ILE A 20 -22.66 12.95 1.01
CA ILE A 20 -21.25 12.77 0.63
C ILE A 20 -20.41 13.90 1.20
N LEU A 21 -20.88 15.15 1.07
CA LEU A 21 -20.17 16.31 1.62
C LEU A 21 -20.13 16.25 3.15
N THR A 22 -21.24 15.93 3.82
CA THR A 22 -21.30 15.78 5.29
C THR A 22 -20.27 14.76 5.76
N ARG A 23 -20.21 13.56 5.18
CA ARG A 23 -19.19 12.56 5.55
C ARG A 23 -17.76 13.06 5.29
N SER A 24 -17.54 13.79 4.20
CA SER A 24 -16.23 14.39 3.90
C SER A 24 -15.83 15.41 4.97
N LEU A 25 -16.77 16.20 5.46
CA LEU A 25 -16.55 17.21 6.50
C LEU A 25 -16.37 16.57 7.89
N GLN A 26 -17.06 15.47 8.20
CA GLN A 26 -16.79 14.73 9.44
C GLN A 26 -15.36 14.19 9.49
N SER A 27 -14.79 13.81 8.34
CA SER A 27 -13.39 13.36 8.27
C SER A 27 -12.35 14.47 8.53
N THR A 28 -12.78 15.73 8.61
CA THR A 28 -11.95 16.86 9.07
C THR A 28 -12.07 17.10 10.57
N GLY A 29 -12.77 16.23 11.31
CA GLY A 29 -12.97 16.30 12.75
C GLY A 29 -14.16 17.14 13.21
N LEU A 30 -15.10 17.46 12.31
CA LEU A 30 -16.39 18.05 12.65
C LEU A 30 -17.35 16.97 13.16
N SER A 31 -18.20 17.32 14.11
CA SER A 31 -19.35 16.50 14.48
C SER A 31 -20.33 16.36 13.32
N PHE A 32 -21.28 15.43 13.42
CA PHE A 32 -22.31 15.23 12.40
C PHE A 32 -23.13 16.50 12.18
N ASP A 33 -23.58 17.15 13.25
CA ASP A 33 -24.46 18.32 13.18
C ASP A 33 -23.75 19.52 12.53
N GLU A 34 -22.49 19.76 12.90
CA GLU A 34 -21.65 20.80 12.30
C GLU A 34 -21.41 20.53 10.81
N ALA A 35 -21.03 19.30 10.47
CA ALA A 35 -20.80 18.90 9.08
C ALA A 35 -22.06 18.97 8.22
N TYR A 36 -23.22 18.66 8.81
CA TYR A 36 -24.51 18.75 8.13
C TYR A 36 -24.92 20.20 7.90
N ALA A 37 -24.73 21.07 8.90
CA ALA A 37 -25.01 22.50 8.80
C ALA A 37 -24.19 23.15 7.69
N VAL A 38 -22.88 22.87 7.62
CA VAL A 38 -22.00 23.36 6.54
C VAL A 38 -22.47 22.83 5.18
N ALA A 39 -22.80 21.54 5.07
CA ALA A 39 -23.27 20.97 3.81
C ALA A 39 -24.62 21.57 3.35
N ASP A 40 -25.51 21.93 4.28
CA ASP A 40 -26.74 22.66 3.98
C ASP A 40 -26.46 24.06 3.48
N GLN A 41 -25.58 24.79 4.16
CA GLN A 41 -25.21 26.16 3.80
C GLN A 41 -24.60 26.21 2.39
N VAL A 42 -23.70 25.27 2.07
CA VAL A 42 -23.09 25.14 0.73
C VAL A 42 -24.17 24.90 -0.33
N ARG A 43 -25.12 24.00 -0.07
CA ARG A 43 -26.23 23.74 -1.00
C ARG A 43 -27.06 25.00 -1.24
N ASN A 44 -27.48 25.67 -0.17
CA ASN A 44 -28.35 26.84 -0.25
C ASN A 44 -27.67 28.00 -0.99
N THR A 45 -26.34 28.10 -0.87
CA THR A 45 -25.52 29.09 -1.60
C THR A 45 -25.44 28.79 -3.10
N LEU A 46 -25.43 27.51 -3.48
CA LEU A 46 -25.16 27.08 -4.86
C LEU A 46 -26.42 26.71 -5.66
N VAL A 47 -27.55 26.43 -4.99
CA VAL A 47 -28.79 25.95 -5.66
C VAL A 47 -29.30 26.91 -6.73
N ALA A 48 -29.12 28.22 -6.55
CA ALA A 48 -29.52 29.24 -7.53
C ALA A 48 -28.70 29.19 -8.82
N LYS A 49 -27.49 28.62 -8.80
CA LYS A 49 -26.60 28.51 -9.96
C LYS A 49 -26.91 27.29 -10.84
N GLY A 50 -27.72 26.35 -10.36
CA GLY A 50 -28.07 25.13 -11.09
C GLY A 50 -26.89 24.17 -11.20
N THR A 51 -26.01 24.36 -12.19
CA THR A 51 -24.81 23.52 -12.39
C THR A 51 -23.55 24.30 -12.04
N VAL A 52 -22.68 23.71 -11.21
CA VAL A 52 -21.43 24.34 -10.76
C VAL A 52 -20.25 23.40 -10.94
N THR A 53 -19.05 23.95 -11.11
CA THR A 53 -17.83 23.13 -11.19
C THR A 53 -17.43 22.60 -9.82
N SER A 54 -16.68 21.50 -9.81
CA SER A 54 -16.06 20.97 -8.58
C SER A 54 -15.16 22.00 -7.89
N GLU A 55 -14.53 22.89 -8.64
CA GLU A 55 -13.73 24.01 -8.11
C GLU A 55 -14.60 25.06 -7.42
N ALA A 56 -15.70 25.50 -8.07
CA ALA A 56 -16.63 26.46 -7.47
C ALA A 56 -17.30 25.91 -6.20
N LEU A 57 -17.63 24.61 -6.18
CA LEU A 57 -18.12 23.93 -4.98
C LEU A 57 -17.07 23.98 -3.86
N ARG A 58 -15.81 23.66 -4.17
CA ARG A 58 -14.70 23.68 -3.19
C ARG A 58 -14.49 25.07 -2.60
N SER A 59 -14.54 26.12 -3.42
CA SER A 59 -14.41 27.51 -2.95
C SER A 59 -15.49 27.87 -1.93
N VAL A 60 -16.75 27.49 -2.18
CA VAL A 60 -17.85 27.76 -1.24
C VAL A 60 -17.70 26.96 0.06
N VAL A 61 -17.27 25.69 -0.02
CA VAL A 61 -17.02 24.90 1.20
C VAL A 61 -15.92 25.53 2.06
N VAL A 62 -14.83 25.99 1.44
CA VAL A 62 -13.74 26.70 2.15
C VAL A 62 -14.26 27.95 2.82
N GLN A 63 -15.07 28.75 2.13
CA GLN A 63 -15.65 29.99 2.67
C GLN A 63 -16.55 29.72 3.88
N CYS A 64 -17.39 28.68 3.82
CA CYS A 64 -18.23 28.27 4.95
C CYS A 64 -17.42 27.77 6.15
N LEU A 65 -16.37 26.99 5.90
CA LEU A 65 -15.48 26.48 6.95
C LEU A 65 -14.69 27.61 7.62
N GLU A 66 -14.16 28.54 6.83
CA GLU A 66 -13.42 29.69 7.33
C GLU A 66 -14.30 30.55 8.24
N SER A 67 -15.53 30.83 7.79
CA SER A 67 -16.48 31.67 8.53
C SER A 67 -16.98 31.01 9.82
N GLY A 68 -17.14 29.69 9.84
CA GLY A 68 -17.74 28.98 10.97
C GLY A 68 -16.75 28.38 11.98
N PHE A 69 -15.56 28.00 11.52
CA PHE A 69 -14.63 27.17 12.30
C PHE A 69 -13.16 27.60 12.19
N GLY A 70 -12.88 28.66 11.43
CA GLY A 70 -11.54 29.21 11.26
C GLY A 70 -10.61 28.40 10.36
N GLN A 71 -9.37 28.88 10.26
CA GLN A 71 -8.37 28.39 9.30
C GLN A 71 -7.88 26.96 9.58
N GLU A 72 -7.94 26.49 10.83
CA GLU A 72 -7.55 25.13 11.20
C GLU A 72 -8.43 24.08 10.47
N ARG A 73 -9.74 24.30 10.40
CA ARG A 73 -10.66 23.39 9.69
C ARG A 73 -10.52 23.49 8.18
N VAL A 74 -10.22 24.67 7.65
CA VAL A 74 -9.90 24.85 6.22
C VAL A 74 -8.66 24.03 5.86
N HIS A 75 -7.61 24.11 6.69
CA HIS A 75 -6.39 23.32 6.49
C HIS A 75 -6.68 21.80 6.57
N ALA A 76 -7.43 21.34 7.58
CA ALA A 76 -7.83 19.93 7.69
C ALA A 76 -8.66 19.46 6.48
N TYR A 77 -9.55 20.31 5.95
CA TYR A 77 -10.32 20.03 4.75
C TYR A 77 -9.45 19.94 3.50
N HIS A 78 -8.48 20.83 3.33
CA HIS A 78 -7.50 20.74 2.26
C HIS A 78 -6.68 19.46 2.34
N MET A 79 -6.23 19.06 3.53
CA MET A 79 -5.54 17.78 3.73
C MET A 79 -6.42 16.58 3.34
N VAL A 80 -7.72 16.62 3.64
CA VAL A 80 -8.67 15.56 3.22
C VAL A 80 -8.86 15.56 1.69
N LEU A 81 -8.93 16.72 1.06
CA LEU A 81 -9.05 16.83 -0.40
C LEU A 81 -7.74 16.48 -1.12
N GLU A 82 -6.58 16.76 -0.53
CA GLU A 82 -5.27 16.35 -1.02
C GLU A 82 -5.06 14.85 -0.85
N ARG A 83 -5.60 14.24 0.22
CA ARG A 83 -5.75 12.77 0.32
C ARG A 83 -6.67 12.21 -0.78
N ARG A 84 -7.58 13.03 -1.33
CA ARG A 84 -8.39 12.71 -2.52
C ARG A 84 -7.76 13.15 -3.85
N GLY A 85 -6.67 13.91 -3.82
CA GLY A 85 -5.72 14.16 -4.92
C GLY A 85 -4.90 12.91 -5.18
N ARG A 86 -5.59 11.79 -5.39
CA ARG A 86 -4.98 10.48 -5.55
C ARG A 86 -4.10 10.58 -6.80
N ILE A 87 -2.79 10.41 -6.64
CA ILE A 87 -1.88 10.28 -7.77
C ILE A 87 -2.31 9.04 -8.54
N ARG A 88 -2.78 9.21 -9.77
CA ARG A 88 -2.97 8.08 -10.68
C ARG A 88 -1.60 7.66 -11.14
N PHE A 89 -1.36 6.37 -11.19
CA PHE A 89 -0.20 5.85 -11.87
C PHE A 89 -0.59 4.80 -12.88
N ARG A 90 0.12 4.84 -14.00
CA ARG A 90 -0.02 3.86 -15.07
C ARG A 90 0.87 2.68 -14.74
N ARG A 91 0.23 1.53 -14.51
CA ARG A 91 0.88 0.22 -14.37
C ARG A 91 1.45 -0.20 -15.73
N ARG A 92 2.25 -1.27 -15.75
CA ARG A 92 2.94 -1.73 -16.96
C ARG A 92 2.03 -2.42 -17.99
N ASP A 93 0.90 -2.95 -17.52
CA ASP A 93 -0.24 -3.42 -18.32
C ASP A 93 -1.07 -2.28 -18.93
N ASN A 94 -0.63 -1.02 -18.74
CA ASN A 94 -1.30 0.20 -19.16
C ASN A 94 -2.59 0.51 -18.38
N GLU A 95 -2.90 -0.26 -17.34
CA GLU A 95 -4.00 0.02 -16.42
C GLU A 95 -3.67 1.22 -15.53
N LEU A 96 -4.70 2.00 -15.20
CA LEU A 96 -4.60 3.11 -14.27
C LEU A 96 -4.96 2.64 -12.87
N ASP A 97 -4.05 2.84 -11.92
CA ASP A 97 -4.24 2.53 -10.51
C ASP A 97 -3.88 3.74 -9.65
N TRP A 98 -4.20 3.70 -8.37
CA TRP A 98 -3.97 4.79 -7.43
C TRP A 98 -2.75 4.52 -6.57
N PHE A 99 -1.85 5.50 -6.46
CA PHE A 99 -0.73 5.39 -5.55
C PHE A 99 -1.24 5.26 -4.10
N SER A 100 -0.97 4.10 -3.50
CA SER A 100 -1.32 3.81 -2.12
C SER A 100 -0.09 3.94 -1.24
N ARG A 101 -0.04 4.99 -0.41
CA ARG A 101 1.01 5.20 0.59
C ARG A 101 1.18 3.97 1.49
N ARG A 102 0.08 3.35 1.90
CA ARG A 102 0.07 2.11 2.73
C ARG A 102 0.71 0.94 1.99
N LEU A 103 0.40 0.76 0.70
CA LEU A 103 0.99 -0.32 -0.09
C LEU A 103 2.48 -0.06 -0.33
N HIS A 104 2.86 1.19 -0.59
CA HIS A 104 4.25 1.57 -0.79
C HIS A 104 5.07 1.44 0.50
N GLN A 105 4.50 1.84 1.64
CA GLN A 105 5.06 1.57 2.98
C GLN A 105 5.33 0.08 3.18
N LYS A 106 4.36 -0.80 2.93
CA LYS A 106 4.57 -2.26 3.04
C LYS A 106 5.73 -2.77 2.18
N ARG A 107 5.94 -2.20 0.99
CA ARG A 107 7.08 -2.56 0.13
C ARG A 107 8.42 -2.13 0.74
N LEU A 108 8.46 -0.96 1.36
CA LEU A 108 9.63 -0.47 2.06
C LEU A 108 9.94 -1.30 3.31
N GLU A 109 8.93 -1.72 4.07
CA GLU A 109 9.09 -2.63 5.21
C GLU A 109 9.74 -3.97 4.79
N ARG A 110 9.39 -4.52 3.61
CA ARG A 110 10.05 -5.72 3.04
C ARG A 110 11.54 -5.53 2.76
N CYS A 111 12.00 -4.29 2.59
CA CYS A 111 13.41 -3.95 2.43
C CYS A 111 14.15 -3.88 3.78
N GLY A 112 13.46 -4.14 4.89
CA GLY A 112 13.98 -4.10 6.24
C GLY A 112 13.91 -2.73 6.90
N LEU A 113 13.11 -1.79 6.36
CA LEU A 113 12.88 -0.51 7.01
C LEU A 113 11.94 -0.66 8.20
N PRO A 114 12.19 0.03 9.34
CA PRO A 114 11.21 0.16 10.41
C PRO A 114 9.91 0.80 9.91
N ILE A 115 8.79 0.48 10.57
CA ILE A 115 7.44 0.93 10.18
C ILE A 115 7.36 2.46 10.06
N ASP A 116 7.90 3.18 11.05
CA ASP A 116 7.84 4.64 11.10
C ASP A 116 8.64 5.26 9.94
N THR A 117 9.88 4.79 9.73
CA THR A 117 10.73 5.22 8.61
C THR A 117 10.11 4.89 7.25
N ALA A 118 9.52 3.70 7.10
CA ALA A 118 8.83 3.31 5.88
C ALA A 118 7.59 4.18 5.60
N SER A 119 6.87 4.56 6.66
CA SER A 119 5.71 5.46 6.57
C SER A 119 6.12 6.87 6.17
N GLU A 120 7.16 7.41 6.81
CA GLU A 120 7.74 8.73 6.49
C GLU A 120 8.22 8.79 5.04
N LEU A 121 8.99 7.79 4.60
CA LEU A 121 9.52 7.77 3.23
C LEU A 121 8.40 7.59 2.20
N ALA A 122 7.38 6.77 2.48
CA ALA A 122 6.21 6.66 1.60
C ALA A 122 5.41 7.96 1.52
N GLN A 123 5.39 8.74 2.60
CA GLN A 123 4.81 10.07 2.62
C GLN A 123 5.66 11.07 1.83
N ALA A 124 6.99 11.01 1.93
CA ALA A 124 7.91 11.86 1.16
C ALA A 124 7.77 11.63 -0.34
N VAL A 125 7.76 10.36 -0.79
CA VAL A 125 7.50 9.99 -2.19
C VAL A 125 6.18 10.58 -2.70
N TYR A 126 5.12 10.49 -1.89
CA TYR A 126 3.83 11.08 -2.24
C TYR A 126 3.91 12.60 -2.39
N GLN A 127 4.58 13.28 -1.47
CA GLN A 127 4.70 14.74 -1.50
C GLN A 127 5.50 15.23 -2.71
N GLU A 128 6.50 14.48 -3.16
CA GLU A 128 7.27 14.83 -4.37
C GLU A 128 6.37 14.96 -5.61
N PHE A 129 5.41 14.04 -5.76
CA PHE A 129 4.46 14.06 -6.87
C PHE A 129 3.39 15.14 -6.72
N VAL A 130 2.94 15.41 -5.48
CA VAL A 130 2.01 16.51 -5.21
C VAL A 130 2.66 17.86 -5.49
N ALA A 131 3.89 18.07 -5.02
CA ALA A 131 4.65 19.31 -5.20
C ALA A 131 4.98 19.58 -6.67
N SER A 132 5.34 18.53 -7.42
CA SER A 132 5.58 18.63 -8.86
C SER A 132 4.30 18.73 -9.71
N LYS A 133 3.11 18.71 -9.09
CA LYS A 133 1.79 18.68 -9.78
C LYS A 133 1.66 17.51 -10.76
N SER A 134 2.34 16.40 -10.47
CA SER A 134 2.34 15.19 -11.28
C SER A 134 1.23 14.25 -10.79
N TYR A 135 0.05 14.35 -11.40
CA TYR A 135 -1.13 13.56 -10.99
C TYR A 135 -1.35 12.30 -11.83
N GLU A 136 -0.52 12.08 -12.86
CA GLU A 136 -0.44 10.85 -13.65
C GLU A 136 1.05 10.48 -13.82
N VAL A 137 1.47 9.39 -13.18
CA VAL A 137 2.89 8.97 -13.16
C VAL A 137 3.04 7.53 -13.61
N ARG A 138 4.17 7.14 -14.18
CA ARG A 138 4.45 5.74 -14.52
C ARG A 138 4.99 5.00 -13.29
N SER A 139 4.76 3.69 -13.21
CA SER A 139 5.34 2.86 -12.14
C SER A 139 6.86 3.01 -12.02
N GLY A 140 7.58 3.24 -13.12
CA GLY A 140 9.03 3.48 -13.09
C GLY A 140 9.43 4.82 -12.49
N GLU A 141 8.56 5.83 -12.53
CA GLU A 141 8.83 7.14 -11.92
C GLU A 141 8.70 7.07 -10.41
N ILE A 142 7.72 6.31 -9.90
CA ILE A 142 7.60 5.99 -8.47
C ILE A 142 8.89 5.33 -7.99
N ASP A 143 9.35 4.26 -8.66
CA ASP A 143 10.59 3.57 -8.29
C ASP A 143 11.80 4.51 -8.28
N ARG A 144 11.90 5.40 -9.27
CA ARG A 144 13.01 6.36 -9.35
C ARG A 144 13.00 7.31 -8.15
N VAL A 145 11.85 7.94 -7.86
CA VAL A 145 11.73 8.85 -6.73
C VAL A 145 12.01 8.13 -5.40
N THR A 146 11.51 6.91 -5.24
CA THR A 146 11.78 6.09 -4.05
C THR A 146 13.27 5.78 -3.91
N LEU A 147 13.94 5.36 -4.99
CA LEU A 147 15.38 5.09 -4.97
C LEU A 147 16.19 6.35 -4.64
N ASP A 148 15.86 7.48 -5.27
CA ASP A 148 16.54 8.75 -5.03
C ASP A 148 16.41 9.18 -3.55
N LEU A 149 15.24 9.00 -2.93
CA LEU A 149 15.03 9.30 -1.51
C LEU A 149 15.76 8.31 -0.59
N LEU A 150 15.72 7.01 -0.90
CA LEU A 150 16.45 5.99 -0.13
C LEU A 150 17.97 6.26 -0.13
N GLU A 151 18.54 6.56 -1.29
CA GLU A 151 19.97 6.85 -1.42
C GLU A 151 20.36 8.11 -0.61
N LYS A 152 19.51 9.14 -0.62
CA LYS A 152 19.76 10.40 0.09
C LYS A 152 19.59 10.30 1.61
N GLU A 153 18.55 9.61 2.07
CA GLU A 153 18.15 9.64 3.49
C GLU A 153 18.71 8.47 4.30
N LEU A 154 18.86 7.29 3.68
CA LEU A 154 19.21 6.04 4.39
C LEU A 154 20.46 5.34 3.82
N GLY A 155 20.94 5.75 2.64
CA GLY A 155 22.13 5.23 1.99
C GLY A 155 21.87 4.11 0.97
N GLY A 156 22.94 3.77 0.22
CA GLY A 156 22.84 2.88 -0.95
C GLY A 156 22.41 1.44 -0.65
N GLU A 157 22.62 0.93 0.56
CA GLU A 157 22.24 -0.44 0.91
C GLU A 157 20.73 -0.66 0.85
N PHE A 158 19.94 0.28 1.40
CA PHE A 158 18.48 0.19 1.36
C PHE A 158 17.94 0.39 -0.05
N ALA A 159 18.58 1.25 -0.86
CA ALA A 159 18.24 1.44 -2.26
C ALA A 159 18.47 0.15 -3.08
N GLU A 160 19.57 -0.56 -2.86
CA GLU A 160 19.83 -1.85 -3.53
C GLU A 160 18.85 -2.95 -3.11
N ARG A 161 18.45 -3.00 -1.83
CA ARG A 161 17.39 -3.92 -1.37
C ARG A 161 16.06 -3.60 -2.05
N TYR A 162 15.67 -2.32 -2.13
CA TYR A 162 14.46 -1.90 -2.83
C TYR A 162 14.53 -2.23 -4.31
N ARG A 163 15.67 -1.99 -4.97
CA ARG A 163 15.89 -2.33 -6.38
C ARG A 163 15.72 -3.83 -6.64
N SER A 164 16.25 -4.66 -5.75
CA SER A 164 16.14 -6.12 -5.85
C SER A 164 14.70 -6.59 -5.70
N TRP A 165 13.99 -6.10 -4.67
CA TRP A 165 12.56 -6.39 -4.48
C TRP A 165 11.69 -5.89 -5.61
N SER A 166 11.94 -4.68 -6.09
CA SER A 166 11.22 -4.11 -7.23
C SER A 166 11.42 -4.99 -8.47
N ARG A 167 12.65 -5.40 -8.80
CA ARG A 167 12.92 -6.35 -9.91
C ARG A 167 12.17 -7.68 -9.73
N PHE A 168 12.12 -8.21 -8.52
CA PHE A 168 11.40 -9.44 -8.22
C PHE A 168 9.88 -9.28 -8.42
N ASP A 169 9.26 -8.26 -7.81
CA ASP A 169 7.83 -7.92 -7.95
C ASP A 169 7.41 -7.66 -9.42
N ARG A 170 8.39 -7.35 -10.27
CA ARG A 170 8.21 -7.00 -11.68
C ARG A 170 8.29 -8.19 -12.63
N GLY A 171 8.79 -9.33 -12.19
CA GLY A 171 8.93 -10.54 -12.99
C GLY A 171 7.93 -11.62 -12.57
N ASP A 172 7.86 -12.69 -13.36
CA ASP A 172 7.01 -13.86 -13.06
C ASP A 172 7.78 -14.91 -12.22
N GLY A 173 8.81 -14.46 -11.48
CA GLY A 173 9.71 -15.32 -10.74
C GLY A 173 9.06 -15.92 -9.50
N ILE A 174 9.33 -17.20 -9.23
CA ILE A 174 8.92 -17.87 -8.00
C ILE A 174 10.03 -17.69 -6.96
N LEU A 175 9.72 -17.12 -5.79
CA LEU A 175 10.64 -17.08 -4.66
C LEU A 175 10.55 -18.39 -3.89
N VAL A 176 11.63 -19.18 -3.91
CA VAL A 176 11.78 -20.39 -3.10
C VAL A 176 12.76 -20.10 -1.96
N LEU A 177 12.28 -20.17 -0.72
CA LEU A 177 13.09 -20.01 0.49
C LEU A 177 13.22 -21.38 1.17
N LEU A 178 14.45 -21.91 1.22
CA LEU A 178 14.75 -23.17 1.87
C LEU A 178 15.44 -22.90 3.22
N CYS A 179 14.81 -23.31 4.32
CA CYS A 179 15.38 -23.19 5.66
C CYS A 179 16.06 -24.51 6.07
N GLY A 180 17.38 -24.57 6.00
CA GLY A 180 18.20 -25.71 6.45
C GLY A 180 18.74 -25.54 7.87
N GLY A 181 19.10 -26.64 8.53
CA GLY A 181 19.69 -26.64 9.87
C GLY A 181 19.35 -27.86 10.73
N ALA A 182 20.06 -28.04 11.85
CA ALA A 182 19.87 -29.16 12.76
C ALA A 182 18.46 -29.19 13.41
N PRO A 183 18.00 -30.32 13.96
CA PRO A 183 16.73 -30.37 14.70
C PRO A 183 16.75 -29.40 15.90
N GLY A 184 15.61 -28.76 16.18
CA GLY A 184 15.45 -27.87 17.34
C GLY A 184 16.02 -26.44 17.19
N VAL A 185 16.76 -26.11 16.13
CA VAL A 185 17.37 -24.76 15.95
C VAL A 185 16.37 -23.66 15.57
N GLY A 186 15.07 -23.95 15.57
CA GLY A 186 14.04 -22.95 15.28
C GLY A 186 13.73 -22.69 13.80
N LYS A 187 14.10 -23.60 12.87
CA LYS A 187 13.83 -23.44 11.42
C LYS A 187 12.38 -23.09 11.11
N SER A 188 11.43 -23.83 11.68
CA SER A 188 10.00 -23.63 11.44
C SER A 188 9.51 -22.30 12.03
N THR A 189 10.06 -21.90 13.19
CA THR A 189 9.77 -20.61 13.81
C THR A 189 10.27 -19.46 12.93
N LEU A 190 11.51 -19.53 12.45
CA LEU A 190 12.09 -18.54 11.54
C LEU A 190 11.32 -18.47 10.21
N ALA A 191 10.94 -19.62 9.66
CA ALA A 191 10.16 -19.68 8.42
C ALA A 191 8.79 -19.00 8.59
N ALA A 192 8.12 -19.18 9.74
CA ALA A 192 6.86 -18.51 10.05
C ALA A 192 7.02 -16.99 10.20
N GLU A 193 8.08 -16.53 10.85
CA GLU A 193 8.39 -15.10 10.95
C GLU A 193 8.67 -14.48 9.59
N ILE A 194 9.50 -15.14 8.76
CA ILE A 194 9.81 -14.68 7.40
C ILE A 194 8.54 -14.63 6.55
N ALA A 195 7.70 -15.67 6.61
CA ALA A 195 6.46 -15.70 5.86
C ALA A 195 5.53 -14.55 6.23
N THR A 196 5.44 -14.22 7.52
CA THR A 196 4.67 -13.09 8.02
C THR A 196 5.21 -11.76 7.48
N ARG A 197 6.52 -11.55 7.51
CA ARG A 197 7.16 -10.31 7.02
C ARG A 197 7.04 -10.13 5.50
N LEU A 198 7.06 -11.23 4.76
CA LEU A 198 6.95 -11.22 3.29
C LEU A 198 5.50 -11.28 2.79
N ASP A 199 4.52 -11.33 3.70
CA ASP A 199 3.09 -11.48 3.36
C ASP A 199 2.82 -12.76 2.53
N ILE A 200 3.57 -13.84 2.84
CA ILE A 200 3.42 -15.15 2.20
C ILE A 200 2.26 -15.87 2.88
N VAL A 201 1.11 -15.88 2.20
CA VAL A 201 -0.15 -16.42 2.73
C VAL A 201 -0.17 -17.96 2.79
N ARG A 202 0.73 -18.64 2.07
CA ARG A 202 0.85 -20.10 2.06
C ARG A 202 2.27 -20.55 2.33
N THR A 203 2.46 -21.18 3.49
CA THR A 203 3.66 -21.95 3.84
C THR A 203 3.30 -23.42 3.97
N GLN A 204 4.23 -24.30 3.58
CA GLN A 204 4.09 -25.74 3.75
C GLN A 204 5.36 -26.29 4.38
N SER A 205 5.21 -27.16 5.39
CA SER A 205 6.34 -27.81 6.05
C SER A 205 6.87 -28.94 5.17
N THR A 206 8.14 -28.87 4.78
CA THR A 206 8.81 -29.95 4.06
C THR A 206 8.95 -31.21 4.90
N ASP A 207 9.00 -31.08 6.24
CA ASP A 207 9.06 -32.24 7.13
C ASP A 207 7.72 -32.99 7.15
N MET A 208 6.59 -32.26 7.12
CA MET A 208 5.26 -32.88 7.02
C MET A 208 5.07 -33.61 5.68
N LEU A 209 5.52 -32.98 4.58
CA LEU A 209 5.51 -33.62 3.27
C LEU A 209 6.39 -34.88 3.25
N ARG A 210 7.56 -34.83 3.91
CA ARG A 210 8.45 -35.99 4.05
C ARG A 210 7.75 -37.16 4.75
N GLU A 211 7.03 -36.91 5.85
CA GLU A 211 6.31 -37.97 6.58
C GLU A 211 5.18 -38.60 5.76
N ILE A 212 4.36 -37.78 5.08
CA ILE A 212 3.30 -38.29 4.19
C ILE A 212 3.90 -39.15 3.08
N MET A 213 4.96 -38.67 2.42
CA MET A 213 5.62 -39.42 1.36
C MET A 213 6.24 -40.72 1.90
N ARG A 214 6.76 -40.72 3.14
CA ARG A 214 7.36 -41.89 3.80
C ARG A 214 6.33 -42.99 4.02
N GLU A 215 5.09 -42.66 4.35
CA GLU A 215 4.01 -43.64 4.47
C GLU A 215 3.57 -44.20 3.11
N MET A 216 3.55 -43.36 2.07
CA MET A 216 3.07 -43.74 0.74
C MET A 216 4.09 -44.53 -0.08
N VAL A 217 5.40 -44.34 0.17
CA VAL A 217 6.48 -44.89 -0.63
C VAL A 217 7.31 -45.88 0.19
N PRO A 218 7.35 -47.18 -0.17
CA PRO A 218 8.18 -48.17 0.50
C PRO A 218 9.66 -47.77 0.57
N ALA A 219 10.32 -48.03 1.71
CA ALA A 219 11.73 -47.71 1.92
C ALA A 219 12.67 -48.36 0.90
N ALA A 220 12.29 -49.52 0.34
CA ALA A 220 13.06 -50.20 -0.70
C ALA A 220 13.13 -49.42 -2.03
N LEU A 221 12.20 -48.50 -2.29
CA LEU A 221 12.15 -47.71 -3.51
C LEU A 221 12.85 -46.35 -3.36
N VAL A 222 12.73 -45.71 -2.19
CA VAL A 222 13.33 -44.39 -1.92
C VAL A 222 13.88 -44.36 -0.49
N PRO A 223 15.01 -45.01 -0.20
CA PRO A 223 15.55 -45.13 1.16
C PRO A 223 15.94 -43.77 1.79
N GLU A 224 16.29 -42.78 0.98
CA GLU A 224 16.66 -41.43 1.42
C GLU A 224 15.51 -40.70 2.12
N LEU A 225 14.27 -41.06 1.78
CA LEU A 225 13.07 -40.52 2.39
C LEU A 225 12.84 -41.06 3.81
N HIS A 226 13.37 -42.26 4.08
CA HIS A 226 13.21 -43.02 5.32
C HIS A 226 14.39 -42.83 6.30
N GLY A 227 15.57 -42.51 5.77
CA GLY A 227 16.75 -42.20 6.59
C GLY A 227 16.60 -40.90 7.40
N SER A 228 17.23 -40.85 8.58
CA SER A 228 17.41 -39.60 9.32
C SER A 228 18.57 -38.80 8.74
N SER A 229 18.54 -37.46 8.82
CA SER A 229 19.70 -36.62 8.48
C SER A 229 20.94 -36.94 9.33
N PHE A 230 20.78 -37.61 10.48
CA PHE A 230 21.90 -38.15 11.28
C PHE A 230 22.52 -39.40 10.67
N ASP A 231 21.72 -40.28 10.08
CA ASP A 231 22.19 -41.56 9.50
C ASP A 231 22.93 -41.36 8.18
N VAL A 232 22.68 -40.24 7.50
CA VAL A 232 23.38 -39.83 6.27
C VAL A 232 24.89 -39.67 6.52
N ASN A 233 25.31 -39.28 7.73
CA ASN A 233 26.74 -39.14 8.03
C ASN A 233 27.45 -40.50 8.23
N LEU A 234 26.73 -41.52 8.70
CA LEU A 234 27.27 -42.88 8.91
C LEU A 234 27.44 -43.68 7.60
N SER A 235 26.74 -43.28 6.54
CA SER A 235 26.79 -43.95 5.23
C SER A 235 27.87 -43.38 4.28
N VAL A 236 28.44 -42.21 4.59
CA VAL A 236 29.60 -41.67 3.86
C VAL A 236 30.91 -42.23 4.39
N ASP A 237 31.01 -42.52 5.70
CA ASP A 237 32.21 -43.08 6.33
C ASP A 237 32.37 -44.61 6.17
N SER A 238 31.35 -45.32 5.67
CA SER A 238 31.40 -46.78 5.45
C SER A 238 31.81 -47.20 4.03
N LYS A 239 32.18 -46.24 3.17
CA LYS A 239 32.92 -46.48 1.92
C LYS A 239 34.35 -45.98 2.06
N GLY A 240 35.09 -46.58 2.98
CA GLY A 240 36.56 -46.60 3.02
C GLY A 240 37.06 -47.95 2.55
#